data_AF-A0A7Y4VFJ6-F1
#
_entry.id   AF-A0A7Y4VFJ6-F1
#
_cell.length_a   1.000
_cell.length_b   1.000
_cell.length_c   1.000
_cell.angle_alpha   90.00
_cell.angle_beta   90.00
_cell.angle_gamma   90.00
#
_symmetry.space_group_name_H-M   'P 1'
#
loop_
_entity.id
_entity.type
_entity.pdbx_description
1 polymer ?
#
loop_
_entity_poly.entity_id
_entity_poly.type
_entity_poly.pdbx_seq_one_letter_code
_entity_poly.pdbx_strand_id
1 'polypeptide(L)' 'ILVDQNLKPGKYSVNFNASNLASGIYFYRLQTKEYNKTKKLVLVK' A
#
# COMPACT_ATOMS: atom_id res chain seq x y z
N ILE A 1 -6.58 -7.33 -2.79
CA ILE A 1 -7.27 -6.92 -1.54
C ILE A 1 -6.47 -5.76 -0.95
N LEU A 2 -7.05 -4.57 -0.90
CA LEU A 2 -6.49 -3.43 -0.17
C LEU A 2 -6.89 -3.64 1.30
N VAL A 3 -5.95 -3.50 2.25
CA VAL A 3 -6.29 -3.58 3.68
C VAL A 3 -6.91 -2.24 4.09
N ASP A 4 -8.22 -2.23 4.27
CA ASP A 4 -8.99 -1.09 4.78
C ASP A 4 -9.57 -1.41 6.16
N GLN A 5 -8.68 -1.64 7.14
CA GLN A 5 -9.07 -2.01 8.51
C GLN A 5 -8.24 -1.24 9.53
N ASN A 6 -8.87 -0.91 10.67
CA ASN A 6 -8.20 -0.22 11.77
C ASN A 6 -7.29 -1.21 12.53
N LEU A 7 -6.00 -1.14 12.27
CA LEU A 7 -4.99 -2.02 12.87
C LEU A 7 -4.49 -1.41 14.19
N LYS A 8 -4.36 -2.24 15.24
CA LYS A 8 -3.76 -1.82 16.52
C LYS A 8 -2.29 -1.43 16.33
N PRO A 9 -1.65 -0.69 17.25
CA PRO A 9 -0.21 -0.43 17.15
C PRO A 9 0.60 -1.74 17.04
N GLY A 10 1.48 -1.83 16.04
CA GLY A 10 2.23 -3.06 15.75
C GLY A 10 2.92 -3.02 14.39
N LYS A 11 3.69 -4.08 14.08
CA LYS A 11 4.29 -4.26 12.75
C LYS A 11 3.35 -5.12 11.91
N TYR A 12 2.99 -4.63 10.72
CA TYR A 12 2.15 -5.34 9.77
C TYR A 12 2.87 -5.53 8.45
N SER A 13 2.76 -6.73 7.90
CA SER A 13 3.20 -7.05 6.54
C SER A 13 1.97 -7.39 5.72
N VAL A 14 1.78 -6.71 4.59
CA VAL A 14 0.67 -6.96 3.67
C VAL A 14 1.26 -7.45 2.37
N ASN A 15 0.82 -8.61 1.90
CA ASN A 15 1.18 -9.10 0.58
C ASN A 15 0.27 -8.45 -0.46
N PHE A 16 0.85 -7.65 -1.35
CA PHE A 16 0.14 -7.01 -2.44
C PHE A 16 0.39 -7.77 -3.74
N ASN A 17 -0.64 -8.47 -4.23
CA ASN A 17 -0.59 -9.13 -5.53
C ASN A 17 -0.86 -8.11 -6.64
N ALA A 18 0.18 -7.81 -7.43
CA ALA A 18 0.15 -6.89 -8.56
C ALA A 18 0.04 -7.59 -9.93
N SER A 19 -0.21 -8.90 -10.00
CA SER A 19 -0.17 -9.69 -11.24
C SER A 19 -1.13 -9.17 -12.32
N ASN A 20 -2.29 -8.62 -11.92
CA ASN A 20 -3.32 -8.10 -12.82
C ASN A 20 -3.15 -6.61 -13.16
N LEU A 21 -2.07 -5.97 -12.68
CA LEU A 21 -1.79 -4.57 -12.97
C LEU A 21 -0.81 -4.46 -14.15
N ALA A 22 -1.00 -3.44 -14.98
CA ALA A 22 -0.06 -3.12 -16.06
C ALA A 22 1.24 -2.52 -15.48
N SER A 23 2.37 -2.68 -16.17
CA SER A 23 3.60 -1.96 -15.81
C SER A 23 3.32 -0.46 -15.77
N GLY A 24 3.78 0.23 -14.73
CA GLY A 24 3.46 1.64 -14.54
C GLY A 24 3.79 2.15 -13.14
N ILE A 25 3.46 3.43 -12.91
CA ILE A 25 3.65 4.08 -11.62
C ILE A 25 2.32 4.06 -10.87
N TYR A 26 2.35 3.51 -9.66
CA TYR A 26 1.22 3.45 -8.74
C TYR A 26 1.53 4.25 -7.50
N PHE A 27 0.54 4.91 -6.94
CA PHE A 27 0.68 5.62 -5.67
C PHE A 27 -0.09 4.90 -4.59
N TYR A 28 0.51 4.78 -3.41
CA TYR A 28 -0.15 4.24 -2.23
C TYR A 28 0.07 5.15 -1.04
N ARG A 29 -0.94 5.21 -0.16
CA ARG A 29 -0.94 6.07 1.01
C ARG A 29 -0.99 5.22 2.28
N LEU A 30 -0.08 5.54 3.21
CA LEU A 30 -0.12 5.05 4.58
C LEU A 30 -0.79 6.14 5.42
N GLN A 31 -1.96 5.83 5.97
CA GLN A 31 -2.76 6.76 6.75
C GLN A 31 -3.03 6.18 8.13
N THR A 32 -2.71 6.95 9.16
CA THR A 32 -3.13 6.74 10.55
C THR A 32 -3.78 8.03 11.06
N LYS A 33 -4.24 8.05 12.32
CA LYS A 33 -4.86 9.26 12.91
C LYS A 33 -3.96 10.50 12.87
N GLU A 34 -2.64 10.31 13.02
CA GLU A 34 -1.67 11.40 13.14
C GLU A 34 -0.60 11.39 12.04
N TYR A 35 -0.63 10.41 11.13
CA TYR A 35 0.39 10.23 10.11
C TYR A 35 -0.23 9.98 8.75
N ASN A 36 0.18 10.77 7.75
CA ASN A 36 -0.17 10.56 6.35
C ASN A 36 1.08 10.60 5.50
N LYS A 37 1.42 9.48 4.86
CA LYS A 37 2.56 9.39 3.95
C LYS A 37 2.19 8.69 2.66
N THR A 38 2.33 9.41 1.56
CA THR A 38 2.20 8.86 0.21
C THR A 38 3.56 8.39 -0.29
N LYS A 39 3.57 7.23 -0.95
CA LYS A 39 4.75 6.66 -1.60
C LYS A 39 4.38 6.25 -3.03
N LYS A 40 5.37 6.33 -3.91
CA LYS A 40 5.25 5.78 -5.28
C LYS A 40 5.78 4.36 -5.31
N LEU A 41 5.10 3.49 -6.04
CA LEU A 41 5.49 2.15 -6.40
C LEU A 41 5.66 2.12 -7.91
N VAL A 42 6.81 1.66 -8.39
CA VAL A 42 7.05 1.46 -9.81
C VAL A 42 6.93 -0.03 -10.08
N LEU A 43 5.92 -0.41 -10.86
CA LEU A 43 5.72 -1.79 -11.29
C LEU A 43 6.34 -1.97 -12.67
N VAL A 44 7.35 -2.83 -12.75
CA VAL A 44 7.98 -3.25 -14.00
C VAL A 44 7.74 -4.76 -14.12
N LYS A 45 7.13 -5.20 -15.22
CA LYS A 45 7.01 -6.61 -15.59
C LYS A 45 8.27 -7.11 -16.27
#